data_AF-A0A9P7RQF5-F1
#
_entry.id   AF-A0A9P7RQF5-F1
#
_cell.length_a   1.000
_cell.length_b   1.000
_cell.length_c   1.000
_cell.angle_alpha   90.00
_cell.angle_beta   90.00
_cell.angle_gamma   90.00
#
_symmetry.space_group_name_H-M   'P 1'
#
loop_
_entity.id
_entity.type
_entity.pdbx_description
1 polymer ?
#
loop_
_entity_poly.entity_id
_entity_poly.type
_entity_poly.pdbx_seq_one_letter_code
_entity_poly.pdbx_strand_id
1 'polypeptide(L)'
;MFSNNTYILSDNIRIFFTDSGPPPHSNDYTTLVVLHGTPFNGYGLEKLHTVAHSLNLRTVIWNQHDYPSSTPYTDSELEELNQGRKIFMDRINKQIGQSLKQFIEKENIPKATSDRKAGGIAIMGWSMGNLSAMALHQEKPNL
;
A
#
# COMPACT_ATOMS: atom_id res chain seq x y z
N MET A 1 -6.71 -18.14 -1.98
CA MET A 1 -5.89 -17.81 -3.18
C MET A 1 -5.94 -16.31 -3.32
N PHE A 2 -4.79 -15.63 -3.35
CA PHE A 2 -4.74 -14.18 -3.54
C PHE A 2 -4.76 -13.83 -5.03
N SER A 3 -5.06 -12.58 -5.35
CA SER A 3 -5.10 -12.05 -6.72
C SER A 3 -3.95 -11.08 -6.98
N ASN A 4 -3.56 -10.97 -8.25
CA ASN A 4 -2.56 -10.02 -8.74
C ASN A 4 -3.28 -8.86 -9.40
N ASN A 5 -3.02 -7.64 -8.96
CA ASN A 5 -3.72 -6.44 -9.40
C ASN A 5 -2.73 -5.34 -9.78
N THR A 6 -3.20 -4.39 -10.58
CA THR A 6 -2.43 -3.19 -10.90
C THR A 6 -3.36 -2.00 -10.96
N TYR A 7 -3.00 -0.94 -10.24
CA TYR A 7 -3.64 0.35 -10.35
C TYR A 7 -2.83 1.26 -11.25
N ILE A 8 -3.56 2.06 -12.05
CA ILE A 8 -2.99 3.11 -12.88
C ILE A 8 -3.39 4.43 -12.21
N LEU A 9 -2.38 5.13 -11.69
CA LEU A 9 -2.53 6.39 -10.98
C LEU A 9 -2.50 7.58 -11.97
N SER A 10 -2.48 8.82 -11.45
CA SER A 10 -2.19 9.97 -12.31
C SER A 10 -0.83 9.79 -12.97
N ASP A 11 -0.64 10.45 -14.12
CA ASP A 11 0.65 10.42 -14.84
C ASP A 11 1.02 9.03 -15.39
N ASN A 12 0.03 8.13 -15.51
CA ASN A 12 0.15 6.76 -16.03
C ASN A 12 1.12 5.86 -15.22
N ILE A 13 1.29 6.17 -13.93
CA ILE A 13 2.10 5.36 -13.01
C ILE A 13 1.34 4.09 -12.67
N ARG A 14 1.99 2.93 -12.82
CA ARG A 14 1.45 1.61 -12.52
C ARG A 14 1.96 1.15 -11.16
N ILE A 15 1.05 0.80 -10.26
CA ILE A 15 1.38 0.19 -8.96
C ILE A 15 0.79 -1.20 -8.91
N PHE A 16 1.68 -2.20 -8.88
CA PHE A 16 1.30 -3.59 -8.72
C PHE A 16 1.06 -3.93 -7.25
N PHE A 17 0.09 -4.81 -6.98
CA PHE A 17 -0.11 -5.37 -5.66
C PHE A 17 -0.75 -6.75 -5.70
N THR A 18 -0.57 -7.50 -4.63
CA THR A 18 -1.31 -8.74 -4.38
C THR A 18 -2.34 -8.56 -3.28
N ASP A 19 -3.46 -9.26 -3.39
CA ASP A 19 -4.62 -9.07 -2.51
C ASP A 19 -5.27 -10.40 -2.11
N SER A 20 -5.37 -10.65 -0.80
CA SER A 20 -6.03 -11.86 -0.28
C SER A 20 -7.52 -11.90 -0.56
N GLY A 21 -8.13 -10.75 -0.88
CA GLY A 21 -9.57 -10.52 -0.83
C GLY A 21 -10.09 -10.44 0.62
N PRO A 22 -11.35 -10.02 0.80
CA PRO A 22 -12.00 -9.97 2.10
C PRO A 22 -12.11 -11.38 2.71
N PRO A 23 -12.01 -11.53 4.04
CA PRO A 23 -12.34 -12.78 4.71
C PRO A 23 -13.80 -13.19 4.42
N PRO A 24 -14.07 -14.47 4.14
CA PRO A 24 -15.42 -14.93 3.88
C PRO A 24 -16.32 -14.70 5.10
N HIS A 25 -17.56 -14.27 4.86
CA HIS A 25 -18.58 -14.03 5.89
C HIS A 25 -18.23 -12.98 6.95
N SER A 26 -17.19 -12.16 6.73
CA SER A 26 -16.85 -11.02 7.58
C SER A 26 -17.35 -9.71 6.98
N ASN A 27 -17.88 -8.83 7.83
CA ASN A 27 -18.28 -7.48 7.47
C ASN A 27 -17.54 -6.39 8.27
N ASP A 28 -16.59 -6.79 9.12
CA ASP A 28 -15.84 -5.91 10.03
C ASP A 28 -14.32 -6.14 9.99
N TYR A 29 -13.83 -6.91 9.01
CA TYR A 29 -12.42 -7.17 8.82
C TYR A 29 -11.59 -5.88 8.69
N THR A 30 -10.33 -5.95 9.14
CA THR A 30 -9.37 -4.87 8.91
C THR A 30 -8.53 -5.16 7.67
N THR A 31 -8.31 -4.15 6.83
CA THR A 31 -7.36 -4.28 5.72
C THR A 31 -5.96 -3.88 6.17
N LEU A 32 -5.00 -4.78 6.05
CA LEU A 32 -3.58 -4.52 6.29
C LEU A 32 -2.86 -4.28 4.96
N VAL A 33 -2.50 -3.02 4.70
CA VAL A 33 -1.65 -2.64 3.56
C VAL A 33 -0.19 -2.77 3.97
N VAL A 34 0.59 -3.50 3.18
CA VAL A 34 1.98 -3.84 3.48
C VAL A 34 2.92 -3.19 2.46
N LEU A 35 3.87 -2.40 2.95
CA LEU A 35 4.92 -1.74 2.17
C LEU A 35 6.27 -2.39 2.52
N HIS A 36 6.87 -3.08 1.55
CA HIS A 36 8.15 -3.77 1.74
C HIS A 36 9.35 -2.80 1.78
N GLY A 37 10.51 -3.29 2.27
CA GLY A 37 11.77 -2.54 2.28
C GLY A 37 12.59 -2.70 0.99
N THR A 38 13.76 -2.07 0.95
CA THR A 38 14.56 -1.85 -0.28
C THR A 38 15.08 -3.10 -1.00
N PRO A 39 15.66 -4.10 -0.31
CA PRO A 39 16.22 -5.26 -1.01
C PRO A 39 15.18 -6.33 -1.37
N PHE A 40 13.91 -6.12 -1.01
CA PHE A 40 12.85 -7.11 -1.14
C PHE A 40 11.68 -6.51 -1.91
N ASN A 41 10.78 -7.37 -2.37
CA ASN A 41 9.51 -6.97 -2.97
C ASN A 41 8.35 -7.67 -2.26
N GLY A 42 7.12 -7.45 -2.72
CA GLY A 42 5.92 -8.03 -2.14
C GLY A 42 5.91 -9.57 -2.10
N TYR A 43 6.64 -10.24 -3.01
CA TYR A 43 6.66 -11.71 -3.10
C TYR A 43 7.10 -12.37 -1.78
N GLY A 44 8.09 -11.80 -1.10
CA GLY A 44 8.58 -12.31 0.18
C GLY A 44 7.55 -12.26 1.32
N LEU A 45 6.49 -11.48 1.14
CA LEU A 45 5.45 -11.24 2.14
C LEU A 45 4.12 -11.91 1.78
N GLU A 46 3.99 -12.54 0.61
CA GLU A 46 2.74 -13.19 0.16
C GLU A 46 2.25 -14.30 1.09
N LYS A 47 3.14 -14.89 1.90
CA LYS A 47 2.75 -15.83 2.97
C LYS A 47 1.79 -15.20 3.99
N LEU A 48 1.77 -13.88 4.15
CA LEU A 48 0.78 -13.20 4.99
C LEU A 48 -0.65 -13.47 4.51
N HIS A 49 -0.88 -13.61 3.20
CA HIS A 49 -2.20 -13.92 2.64
C HIS A 49 -2.76 -15.25 3.16
N THR A 50 -1.91 -16.22 3.51
CA THR A 50 -2.37 -17.54 3.93
C THR A 50 -2.86 -17.57 5.38
N VAL A 51 -2.47 -16.59 6.19
CA VAL A 51 -2.84 -16.48 7.61
C VAL A 51 -3.78 -15.31 7.90
N ALA A 52 -3.96 -14.38 6.96
CA ALA A 52 -4.74 -13.16 7.18
C ALA A 52 -6.20 -13.42 7.58
N HIS A 53 -6.88 -14.32 6.87
CA HIS A 53 -8.31 -14.55 7.08
C HIS A 53 -8.63 -15.13 8.47
N SER A 54 -7.76 -15.98 9.04
CA SER A 54 -7.97 -16.52 10.40
C SER A 54 -7.84 -15.48 11.50
N LEU A 55 -7.27 -14.32 11.18
CA LEU A 55 -7.12 -13.16 12.04
C LEU A 55 -8.16 -12.06 11.75
N ASN A 56 -9.17 -12.35 10.90
CA ASN A 56 -10.13 -11.37 10.39
C ASN A 56 -9.45 -10.19 9.66
N LEU A 57 -8.38 -10.48 8.91
CA LEU A 57 -7.63 -9.50 8.13
C LEU A 57 -7.75 -9.77 6.63
N ARG A 58 -7.79 -8.70 5.83
CA ARG A 58 -7.46 -8.71 4.40
C ARG A 58 -6.05 -8.16 4.25
N THR A 59 -5.14 -8.89 3.62
CA THR A 59 -3.78 -8.39 3.34
C THR A 59 -3.67 -7.90 1.91
N VAL A 60 -3.07 -6.73 1.75
CA VAL A 60 -2.80 -6.10 0.46
C VAL A 60 -1.34 -5.71 0.43
N ILE A 61 -0.56 -6.33 -0.46
CA ILE A 61 0.90 -6.20 -0.46
C ILE A 61 1.32 -5.46 -1.72
N TRP A 62 1.82 -4.25 -1.55
CA TRP A 62 2.15 -3.37 -2.67
C TRP A 62 3.60 -3.55 -3.09
N ASN A 63 3.82 -3.62 -4.40
CA ASN A 63 5.13 -3.32 -4.95
C ASN A 63 5.23 -1.82 -5.17
N GLN A 64 6.17 -1.21 -4.46
CA GLN A 64 6.48 0.20 -4.66
C GLN A 64 6.99 0.46 -6.09
N HIS A 65 7.17 1.72 -6.44
CA HIS A 65 7.82 2.09 -7.71
C HIS A 65 9.21 1.45 -7.81
N ASP A 66 9.65 1.16 -9.04
CA ASP A 66 10.94 0.49 -9.32
C ASP A 66 11.03 -0.98 -8.88
N TYR A 67 9.90 -1.60 -8.54
CA TYR A 67 9.78 -3.02 -8.27
C TYR A 67 9.01 -3.76 -9.37
N PRO A 68 9.15 -5.10 -9.47
CA PRO A 68 8.52 -5.88 -10.54
C PRO A 68 7.03 -5.55 -10.72
N SER A 69 6.66 -5.35 -11.98
CA SER A 69 5.30 -5.03 -12.44
C SER A 69 4.76 -3.64 -12.07
N SER A 70 5.50 -2.83 -11.31
CA SER A 70 5.26 -1.40 -11.13
C SER A 70 6.10 -0.55 -12.10
N THR A 71 5.75 0.72 -12.28
CA THR A 71 6.54 1.65 -13.11
C THR A 71 7.93 1.87 -12.50
N PRO A 72 9.03 1.91 -13.28
CA PRO A 72 10.37 2.24 -12.80
C PRO A 72 10.59 3.73 -12.64
N TYR A 73 11.46 4.14 -11.71
CA TYR A 73 11.83 5.56 -11.58
C TYR A 73 12.57 6.05 -12.82
N THR A 74 12.34 7.32 -13.15
CA THR A 74 13.17 8.04 -14.13
C THR A 74 14.49 8.47 -13.48
N ASP A 75 15.52 8.73 -14.28
CA ASP A 75 16.84 9.18 -13.80
C ASP A 75 16.74 10.45 -12.95
N SER A 76 15.86 11.39 -13.33
CA SER A 76 15.61 12.62 -12.57
C SER A 76 15.05 12.33 -11.17
N GLU A 77 14.14 11.36 -11.05
CA GLU A 77 13.55 10.99 -9.77
C GLU A 77 14.57 10.29 -8.86
N LEU A 78 15.44 9.45 -9.46
CA LEU A 78 16.55 8.83 -8.72
C LEU A 78 17.56 9.88 -8.25
N GLU A 79 17.83 10.91 -9.06
CA GLU A 79 18.68 12.02 -8.65
C GLU A 79 18.06 12.80 -7.47
N GLU A 80 16.74 13.03 -7.47
CA GLU A 80 16.05 13.63 -6.33
C GLU A 80 16.18 12.80 -5.05
N LEU A 81 16.02 11.48 -5.15
CA LEU A 81 16.22 10.57 -4.02
C LEU A 81 17.66 10.66 -3.50
N ASN A 82 18.65 10.57 -4.38
CA ASN A 82 20.07 10.61 -4.01
C ASN A 82 20.47 11.93 -3.36
N GLN A 83 19.85 13.04 -3.77
CA GLN A 83 20.04 14.36 -3.17
C GLN A 83 19.18 14.61 -1.92
N GLY A 84 18.33 13.65 -1.52
CA GLY A 84 17.43 13.80 -0.37
C GLY A 84 16.40 14.91 -0.55
N ARG A 85 15.99 15.22 -1.79
CA ARG A 85 15.05 16.32 -2.07
C ARG A 85 13.64 15.96 -1.58
N LYS A 86 13.00 16.87 -0.85
CA LYS A 86 11.62 16.71 -0.33
C LYS A 86 10.62 16.30 -1.42
N ILE A 87 10.78 16.81 -2.64
CA ILE A 87 9.91 16.51 -3.78
C ILE A 87 9.76 15.00 -4.05
N PHE A 88 10.80 14.21 -3.76
CA PHE A 88 10.75 12.76 -3.89
C PHE A 88 9.79 12.12 -2.88
N MET A 89 9.84 12.59 -1.61
CA MET A 89 8.92 12.14 -0.57
C MET A 89 7.49 12.59 -0.82
N ASP A 90 7.29 13.81 -1.33
CA ASP A 90 5.97 14.32 -1.72
C ASP A 90 5.34 13.46 -2.82
N ARG A 91 6.15 13.01 -3.79
CA ARG A 91 5.72 12.09 -4.84
C ARG A 91 5.26 10.75 -4.26
N ILE A 92 6.05 10.16 -3.36
CA ILE A 92 5.68 8.90 -2.68
C ILE A 92 4.36 9.07 -1.93
N ASN A 93 4.21 10.16 -1.15
CA ASN A 93 2.98 10.46 -0.42
C ASN A 93 1.76 10.52 -1.37
N LYS A 94 1.87 11.28 -2.47
CA LYS A 94 0.81 11.42 -3.47
C LYS A 94 0.42 10.06 -4.07
N GLN A 95 1.39 9.23 -4.43
CA GLN A 95 1.13 7.93 -5.06
C GLN A 95 0.45 6.93 -4.11
N ILE A 96 0.88 6.90 -2.85
CA ILE A 96 0.26 6.06 -1.83
C ILE A 96 -1.16 6.54 -1.55
N GLY A 97 -1.36 7.84 -1.40
CA GLY A 97 -2.69 8.44 -1.21
C GLY A 97 -3.65 8.14 -2.37
N GLN A 98 -3.18 8.25 -3.61
CA GLN A 98 -3.98 7.91 -4.80
C GLN A 98 -4.31 6.41 -4.85
N SER A 99 -3.35 5.55 -4.55
CA SER A 99 -3.54 4.10 -4.50
C SER A 99 -4.56 3.72 -3.43
N LEU A 100 -4.46 4.30 -2.22
CA LEU A 100 -5.41 4.07 -1.14
C LEU A 100 -6.81 4.57 -1.49
N LYS A 101 -6.92 5.77 -2.07
CA LYS A 101 -8.21 6.33 -2.50
C LYS A 101 -8.88 5.41 -3.51
N GLN A 102 -8.16 4.99 -4.55
CA GLN A 102 -8.69 4.10 -5.57
C GLN A 102 -9.06 2.72 -4.98
N PHE A 103 -8.28 2.23 -4.02
CA PHE A 103 -8.58 0.99 -3.30
C PHE A 103 -9.90 1.11 -2.51
N ILE A 104 -10.05 2.16 -1.70
CA ILE A 104 -11.26 2.43 -0.91
C ILE A 104 -12.50 2.54 -1.81
N GLU A 105 -12.40 3.26 -2.92
CA GLU A 105 -13.51 3.47 -3.86
C GLU A 105 -13.96 2.17 -4.55
N LYS A 106 -13.06 1.22 -4.77
CA LYS A 106 -13.36 -0.03 -5.47
C LYS A 106 -13.79 -1.17 -4.55
N GLU A 107 -13.27 -1.21 -3.34
CA GLU A 107 -13.19 -2.46 -2.56
C GLU A 107 -14.17 -2.56 -1.38
N ASN A 108 -15.11 -1.61 -1.23
CA ASN A 108 -16.15 -1.61 -0.18
C ASN A 108 -15.62 -1.96 1.22
N ILE A 109 -14.54 -1.30 1.63
CA ILE A 109 -13.83 -1.61 2.87
C ILE A 109 -14.72 -1.25 4.07
N PRO A 110 -14.81 -2.13 5.09
CA PRO A 110 -15.50 -1.81 6.34
C PRO A 110 -14.95 -0.52 6.94
N LYS A 111 -15.84 0.34 7.45
CA LYS A 111 -15.41 1.53 8.18
C LYS A 111 -14.75 1.13 9.50
N ALA A 112 -13.71 1.85 9.90
CA ALA A 112 -13.11 1.67 11.21
C ALA A 112 -14.15 1.92 12.31
N THR A 113 -14.20 1.05 13.31
CA THR A 113 -15.03 1.25 14.50
C THR A 113 -14.54 2.44 15.31
N SER A 114 -15.41 3.02 16.14
CA SER A 114 -15.06 4.17 16.98
C SER A 114 -13.92 3.89 17.96
N ASP A 115 -13.80 2.64 18.43
CA ASP A 115 -12.71 2.16 19.29
C ASP A 115 -11.46 1.71 18.51
N ARG A 116 -11.50 1.78 17.17
CA ARG A 116 -10.43 1.40 16.24
C ARG A 116 -9.94 -0.05 16.39
N LYS A 117 -10.80 -0.95 16.86
CA LYS A 117 -10.47 -2.38 17.02
C LYS A 117 -10.88 -3.24 15.83
N ALA A 118 -11.75 -2.75 14.95
CA ALA A 118 -12.20 -3.44 13.76
C ALA A 118 -12.42 -2.48 12.60
N GLY A 119 -12.47 -3.01 11.38
CA GLY A 119 -12.63 -2.26 10.15
C GLY A 119 -11.47 -1.34 9.80
N GLY A 120 -11.60 -0.66 8.66
CA GLY A 120 -10.65 0.34 8.18
C GLY A 120 -9.39 -0.26 7.55
N ILE A 121 -8.38 0.60 7.44
CA ILE A 121 -7.08 0.29 6.86
C ILE A 121 -5.99 0.54 7.91
N ALA A 122 -5.15 -0.47 8.14
CA ALA A 122 -3.88 -0.35 8.83
C ALA A 122 -2.75 -0.42 7.80
N ILE A 123 -1.71 0.39 7.98
CA ILE A 123 -0.55 0.44 7.08
C ILE A 123 0.67 -0.03 7.85
N MET A 124 1.33 -1.06 7.33
CA MET A 124 2.57 -1.60 7.86
C MET A 124 3.71 -1.32 6.90
N GLY A 125 4.68 -0.52 7.34
CA GLY A 125 5.97 -0.38 6.68
C GLY A 125 6.97 -1.38 7.25
N TRP A 126 7.70 -2.09 6.39
CA TRP A 126 8.83 -2.89 6.82
C TRP A 126 10.15 -2.28 6.37
N SER A 127 11.09 -2.09 7.31
CA SER A 127 12.38 -1.45 7.05
C SER A 127 12.17 -0.10 6.33
N MET A 128 12.76 0.11 5.15
CA MET A 128 12.58 1.33 4.36
C MET A 128 11.12 1.59 3.94
N GLY A 129 10.26 0.57 3.93
CA GLY A 129 8.82 0.75 3.73
C GLY A 129 8.17 1.65 4.80
N ASN A 130 8.82 1.84 5.95
CA ASN A 130 8.37 2.82 6.94
C ASN A 130 8.48 4.26 6.44
N LEU A 131 9.45 4.60 5.58
CA LEU A 131 9.56 5.95 5.02
C LEU A 131 8.29 6.29 4.21
N SER A 132 7.84 5.34 3.41
CA SER A 132 6.62 5.41 2.61
C SER A 132 5.36 5.50 3.48
N ALA A 133 5.27 4.67 4.53
CA ALA A 133 4.15 4.72 5.48
C ALA A 133 4.10 6.04 6.28
N MET A 134 5.26 6.57 6.67
CA MET A 134 5.37 7.84 7.39
C MET A 134 5.08 9.04 6.49
N ALA A 135 5.36 8.96 5.18
CA ALA A 135 5.06 10.04 4.24
C ALA A 135 3.57 10.43 4.25
N LEU A 136 2.66 9.46 4.42
CA LEU A 136 1.22 9.70 4.60
C LEU A 136 0.86 10.54 5.83
N HIS A 137 1.73 10.58 6.84
CA HIS A 137 1.50 11.31 8.07
C HIS A 137 2.10 12.72 8.04
N GLN A 138 2.84 13.08 6.99
CA GLN A 138 3.49 14.39 6.87
C GLN A 138 2.51 15.50 6.47
N GLU A 139 1.39 15.18 5.83
CA GLU A 139 0.34 16.13 5.50
C GLU A 139 -1.00 15.65 6.05
N LYS A 140 -1.83 16.56 6.57
CA LYS A 140 -3.21 16.21 6.94
C LYS A 140 -3.89 15.67 5.68
N PRO A 141 -4.40 14.43 5.67
CA PRO A 141 -5.08 13.92 4.50
C PRO A 141 -6.31 14.79 4.21
N ASN A 142 -6.29 15.52 3.10
CA ASN A 142 -7.50 15.98 2.45
C ASN A 142 -8.09 14.77 1.70
N LEU A 143 -8.59 13.79 2.47
CA LEU A 143 -9.38 12.67 1.96
C LEU A 143 -10.85 13.07 1.91
#